data_AF-A0A963JCB9-F1
#
_entry.id   AF-A0A963JCB9-F1
#
_cell.length_a   1.000
_cell.length_b   1.000
_cell.length_c   1.000
_cell.angle_alpha   90.00
_cell.angle_beta   90.00
_cell.angle_gamma   90.00
#
_symmetry.space_group_name_H-M   'P 1'
#
loop_
_entity.id
_entity.type
_entity.pdbx_description
1 polymer ?
#
loop_
_entity_poly.entity_id
_entity_poly.type
_entity_poly.pdbx_seq_one_letter_code
_entity_poly.pdbx_strand_id
1 'polypeptide(L)'
;MTALPLTDVDIARLQSLLDAVPAPLEPLDVMALDGYLCGVLLQPKAVPAAAWQRHLVDVDGRAPPPGFDAAPIAALAQRRLDELRAAIDRRDWFDPWILPPEDDHAPIAQAVLPWLAGFATALEIFPALMAL
;
A
#
# COMPACT_ATOMS: atom_id res chain seq x y z
N MET A 1 -17.46 -11.24 8.37
CA MET A 1 -16.37 -12.24 8.44
C MET A 1 -15.08 -11.45 8.48
N THR A 2 -14.21 -11.71 9.46
CA THR A 2 -12.91 -11.05 9.54
C THR A 2 -12.02 -11.55 8.39
N ALA A 3 -11.42 -10.64 7.62
CA ALA A 3 -10.39 -11.04 6.67
C ALA A 3 -9.23 -11.68 7.43
N LEU A 4 -8.73 -12.83 6.97
CA LEU A 4 -7.52 -13.43 7.52
C LEU A 4 -6.33 -12.53 7.15
N PRO A 5 -5.43 -12.20 8.12
CA PRO A 5 -4.22 -11.45 7.85
C PRO A 5 -3.41 -12.04 6.70
N LEU A 6 -2.74 -11.18 5.94
CA LEU A 6 -1.76 -11.63 4.95
C LEU A 6 -0.57 -12.27 5.68
N THR A 7 -0.13 -13.41 5.17
CA THR A 7 1.05 -14.12 5.66
C THR A 7 2.32 -13.61 4.99
N ASP A 8 3.49 -13.94 5.52
CA ASP A 8 4.79 -13.64 4.87
C ASP A 8 4.85 -14.19 3.44
N VAL A 9 4.20 -15.33 3.16
CA VAL A 9 4.11 -15.90 1.82
C VAL A 9 3.28 -15.01 0.90
N ASP A 10 2.18 -14.45 1.40
CA ASP A 10 1.36 -13.51 0.63
C ASP A 10 2.11 -12.19 0.36
N ILE A 11 2.87 -11.69 1.34
CA ILE A 11 3.68 -10.46 1.22
C ILE A 11 4.82 -10.66 0.22
N ALA A 12 5.54 -11.78 0.31
CA ALA A 12 6.57 -12.14 -0.66
C ALA A 12 6.01 -12.29 -2.08
N ARG A 13 4.78 -12.84 -2.20
CA ARG A 13 4.07 -12.90 -3.47
C ARG A 13 3.71 -11.51 -4.00
N LEU A 14 3.25 -10.60 -3.15
CA LEU A 14 2.98 -9.22 -3.53
C LEU A 14 4.24 -8.52 -4.02
N GLN A 15 5.36 -8.65 -3.30
CA GLN A 15 6.66 -8.09 -3.70
C GLN A 15 7.05 -8.59 -5.10
N SER A 16 7.01 -9.91 -5.33
CA SER A 16 7.34 -10.49 -6.64
C SER A 16 6.45 -10.00 -7.78
N LEU A 17 5.18 -9.67 -7.48
CA LEU A 17 4.26 -9.13 -8.48
C LEU A 17 4.55 -7.66 -8.78
N LEU A 18 4.90 -6.87 -7.77
CA LEU A 18 5.30 -5.47 -7.93
C LEU A 18 6.63 -5.37 -8.69
N ASP A 19 7.60 -6.22 -8.39
CA ASP A 19 8.89 -6.28 -9.11
C ASP A 19 8.74 -6.64 -10.60
N ALA A 20 7.64 -7.33 -10.95
CA ALA A 20 7.34 -7.73 -12.32
C ALA A 20 6.56 -6.67 -13.11
N VAL A 21 6.24 -5.53 -12.52
CA VAL A 21 5.59 -4.41 -13.21
C VAL A 21 6.52 -3.88 -14.30
N PRO A 22 6.06 -3.78 -15.56
CA PRO A 22 6.91 -3.38 -16.67
C PRO A 22 7.20 -1.88 -16.65
N ALA A 23 8.44 -1.50 -16.97
CA ALA A 23 8.78 -0.13 -17.30
C ALA A 23 7.87 0.39 -18.45
N PRO A 24 7.48 1.69 -18.45
CA PRO A 24 7.99 2.76 -17.59
C PRO A 24 7.17 3.01 -16.31
N LEU A 25 6.31 2.06 -15.91
CA LEU A 25 5.52 2.21 -14.68
C LEU A 25 6.41 2.07 -13.44
N GLU A 26 6.09 2.84 -12.41
CA GLU A 26 6.84 2.86 -11.15
C GLU A 26 5.91 2.45 -9.98
N PRO A 27 5.86 1.15 -9.63
CA PRO A 27 5.00 0.68 -8.56
C PRO A 27 5.53 1.12 -7.19
N LEU A 28 4.62 1.20 -6.21
CA LEU A 28 5.02 1.29 -4.80
C LEU A 28 5.66 -0.05 -4.37
N ASP A 29 6.72 -0.01 -3.56
CA ASP A 29 7.19 -1.20 -2.86
C ASP A 29 6.17 -1.64 -1.79
N VAL A 30 6.34 -2.83 -1.19
CA VAL A 30 5.37 -3.35 -0.21
C VAL A 30 5.22 -2.47 1.03
N MET A 31 6.29 -1.81 1.49
CA MET A 31 6.26 -0.94 2.68
C MET A 31 5.49 0.34 2.39
N ALA A 32 5.80 0.98 1.25
CA ALA A 32 5.10 2.16 0.77
C ALA A 32 3.64 1.83 0.41
N LEU A 33 3.35 0.65 -0.14
CA LEU A 33 1.99 0.20 -0.40
C LEU A 33 1.17 0.10 0.90
N ASP A 34 1.73 -0.47 1.97
CA ASP A 34 1.04 -0.55 3.28
C ASP A 34 0.71 0.84 3.83
N GLY A 35 1.68 1.76 3.80
CA GLY A 35 1.48 3.16 4.17
C GLY A 35 0.43 3.86 3.31
N TYR A 36 0.47 3.64 2.00
CA TYR A 36 -0.51 4.17 1.05
C TYR A 36 -1.92 3.71 1.37
N LEU A 37 -2.12 2.39 1.60
CA LEU A 37 -3.43 1.85 1.97
C LEU A 37 -3.96 2.45 3.28
N CYS A 38 -3.08 2.69 4.26
CA CYS A 38 -3.44 3.39 5.50
C CYS A 38 -3.93 4.81 5.20
N GLY A 39 -3.20 5.58 4.40
CA GLY A 39 -3.60 6.96 4.03
C GLY A 39 -4.88 7.02 3.20
N VAL A 40 -5.16 6.00 2.36
CA VAL A 40 -6.43 5.82 1.65
C VAL A 40 -7.58 5.57 2.64
N LEU A 41 -7.39 4.71 3.63
CA LEU A 41 -8.41 4.37 4.62
C LEU A 41 -8.75 5.53 5.56
N LEU A 42 -7.78 6.37 5.90
CA LEU A 42 -7.99 7.51 6.80
C LEU A 42 -8.64 8.71 6.13
N GLN A 43 -8.98 8.63 4.84
CA GLN A 43 -9.73 9.70 4.19
C GLN A 43 -11.10 9.87 4.85
N PRO A 44 -11.57 11.12 5.09
CA PRO A 44 -12.86 11.37 5.74
C PRO A 44 -14.05 10.82 4.95
N LYS A 45 -13.87 10.61 3.64
CA LYS A 45 -14.83 9.96 2.75
C LYS A 45 -14.15 8.78 2.08
N ALA A 46 -14.87 7.66 2.00
CA ALA A 46 -14.37 6.45 1.34
C ALA A 46 -13.92 6.75 -0.10
N VAL A 47 -12.67 6.42 -0.40
CA VAL A 47 -12.10 6.52 -1.74
C VAL A 47 -12.59 5.33 -2.60
N PRO A 48 -13.16 5.56 -3.80
CA PRO A 48 -13.59 4.46 -4.66
C PRO A 48 -12.44 3.51 -5.02
N ALA A 49 -12.72 2.21 -5.13
CA ALA A 49 -11.72 1.18 -5.41
C ALA A 49 -10.85 1.51 -6.64
N ALA A 50 -11.48 1.82 -7.77
CA ALA A 50 -10.79 2.19 -9.00
C ALA A 50 -9.97 3.49 -8.89
N ALA A 51 -10.26 4.36 -7.90
CA ALA A 51 -9.50 5.59 -7.70
C ALA A 51 -8.16 5.31 -7.04
N TRP A 52 -8.10 4.47 -6.00
CA TRP A 52 -6.83 4.15 -5.33
C TRP A 52 -6.08 2.99 -6.01
N GLN A 53 -6.76 1.99 -6.58
CA GLN A 53 -6.11 0.81 -7.17
C GLN A 53 -5.21 1.13 -8.36
N ARG A 54 -5.49 2.21 -9.10
CA ARG A 54 -4.65 2.63 -10.24
C ARG A 54 -3.22 3.00 -9.81
N HIS A 55 -3.03 3.39 -8.55
CA HIS A 55 -1.74 3.84 -8.03
C HIS A 55 -0.85 2.69 -7.51
N LEU A 56 -1.36 1.45 -7.50
CA LEU A 56 -0.62 0.29 -7.02
C LEU A 56 0.54 -0.10 -7.93
N VAL A 57 0.32 0.03 -9.25
CA VAL A 57 1.31 -0.36 -10.27
C VAL A 57 2.06 0.82 -10.84
N ASP A 58 1.61 2.04 -10.54
CA ASP A 58 2.26 3.27 -10.95
C ASP A 58 1.83 4.41 -10.03
N VAL A 59 2.76 5.05 -9.34
CA VAL A 59 2.43 6.11 -8.37
C VAL A 59 1.65 7.28 -9.00
N ASP A 60 1.94 7.61 -10.26
CA ASP A 60 1.23 8.65 -11.03
C ASP A 60 -0.15 8.18 -11.55
N GLY A 61 -0.47 6.89 -11.42
CA GLY A 61 -1.72 6.29 -11.85
C GLY A 61 -1.84 6.12 -13.37
N ARG A 62 -0.71 6.01 -14.09
CA ARG A 62 -0.71 5.70 -15.53
C ARG A 62 -1.30 4.31 -15.77
N ALA A 63 -1.98 4.17 -16.91
CA ALA A 63 -2.58 2.90 -17.27
C ALA A 63 -1.50 1.85 -17.62
N PRO A 64 -1.65 0.59 -17.17
CA PRO A 64 -0.74 -0.48 -17.56
C PRO A 64 -0.82 -0.78 -19.06
N PRO A 65 0.28 -1.28 -19.66
CA PRO A 65 0.29 -1.65 -21.07
C PRO A 65 -0.72 -2.78 -21.34
N PRO A 66 -1.25 -2.89 -22.57
CA PRO A 66 -2.13 -3.99 -22.94
C PRO A 66 -1.49 -5.35 -22.63
N GLY A 67 -2.23 -6.21 -21.95
CA GLY A 67 -1.78 -7.57 -21.59
C GLY A 67 -1.09 -7.69 -20.23
N PHE A 68 -0.81 -6.58 -19.53
CA PHE A 68 -0.38 -6.65 -18.14
C PHE A 68 -1.59 -6.79 -17.21
N ASP A 69 -1.62 -7.87 -16.42
CA ASP A 69 -2.70 -8.15 -15.46
C ASP A 69 -2.33 -7.67 -14.04
N ALA A 70 -2.91 -6.53 -13.64
CA ALA A 70 -2.75 -5.98 -12.30
C ALA A 70 -3.72 -6.58 -11.26
N ALA A 71 -4.65 -7.45 -11.66
CA ALA A 71 -5.67 -8.00 -10.77
C ALA A 71 -5.08 -8.78 -9.57
N PRO A 72 -3.99 -9.57 -9.70
CA PRO A 72 -3.37 -10.22 -8.55
C PRO A 72 -2.82 -9.24 -7.50
N ILE A 73 -2.23 -8.13 -7.95
CA ILE A 73 -1.74 -7.06 -7.06
C ILE A 73 -2.92 -6.40 -6.34
N ALA A 74 -3.95 -6.02 -7.10
CA ALA A 74 -5.16 -5.41 -6.55
C ALA A 74 -5.88 -6.32 -5.54
N ALA A 75 -5.91 -7.63 -5.76
CA ALA A 75 -6.52 -8.59 -4.85
C ALA A 75 -5.78 -8.69 -3.51
N LEU A 76 -4.44 -8.73 -3.52
CA LEU A 76 -3.63 -8.74 -2.30
C LEU A 76 -3.71 -7.40 -1.56
N ALA A 77 -3.64 -6.28 -2.27
CA ALA A 77 -3.82 -4.95 -1.69
C ALA A 77 -5.23 -4.78 -1.08
N GLN A 78 -6.27 -5.32 -1.72
CA GLN A 78 -7.63 -5.31 -1.17
C GLN A 78 -7.73 -6.12 0.12
N ARG A 79 -7.12 -7.32 0.17
CA ARG A 79 -7.06 -8.13 1.41
C ARG A 79 -6.37 -7.36 2.54
N ARG A 80 -5.25 -6.68 2.25
CA ARG A 80 -4.57 -5.85 3.24
C ARG A 80 -5.43 -4.68 3.71
N LEU A 81 -6.08 -3.98 2.78
CA LEU A 81 -6.97 -2.87 3.10
C LEU A 81 -8.16 -3.33 3.97
N ASP A 82 -8.70 -4.52 3.75
CA ASP A 82 -9.76 -5.10 4.58
C ASP A 82 -9.27 -5.46 6.00
N GLU A 83 -8.03 -5.97 6.11
CA GLU A 83 -7.38 -6.25 7.39
C GLU A 83 -7.17 -4.95 8.20
N LEU A 84 -6.55 -3.94 7.60
CA LEU A 84 -6.32 -2.63 8.21
C LEU A 84 -7.63 -1.98 8.65
N ARG A 85 -8.64 -1.98 7.78
CA ARG A 85 -9.99 -1.45 8.10
C ARG A 85 -10.60 -2.18 9.30
N ALA A 86 -10.52 -3.50 9.34
CA ALA A 86 -11.07 -4.27 10.45
C ALA A 86 -10.38 -3.93 11.79
N ALA A 87 -9.06 -3.68 11.79
CA ALA A 87 -8.33 -3.24 12.98
C ALA A 87 -8.74 -1.81 13.39
N ILE A 88 -8.79 -0.86 12.44
CA ILE A 88 -9.18 0.53 12.68
C ILE A 88 -10.61 0.62 13.25
N ASP A 89 -11.57 -0.10 12.64
CA ASP A 89 -12.97 -0.11 13.07
C ASP A 89 -13.14 -0.63 14.52
N ARG A 90 -12.31 -1.60 14.91
CA ARG A 90 -12.29 -2.15 16.27
C ARG A 90 -11.45 -1.32 17.25
N ARG A 91 -10.74 -0.30 16.77
CA ARG A 91 -9.72 0.45 17.53
C ARG A 91 -8.62 -0.46 18.08
N ASP A 92 -8.32 -1.51 17.34
CA ASP A 92 -7.22 -2.41 17.63
C ASP A 92 -5.92 -1.84 17.05
N TRP A 93 -4.81 -2.39 17.51
CA TRP A 93 -3.50 -2.16 16.91
C TRP A 93 -3.39 -2.96 15.61
N PHE A 94 -2.64 -2.45 14.65
CA PHE A 94 -2.19 -3.20 13.47
C PHE A 94 -0.68 -3.04 13.32
N ASP A 95 -0.03 -4.08 12.80
CA ASP A 95 1.41 -4.05 12.57
C ASP A 95 1.68 -3.48 11.16
N PRO A 96 2.37 -2.33 11.05
CA PRO A 96 2.78 -1.80 9.75
C PRO A 96 3.85 -2.71 9.13
N TRP A 97 3.85 -2.80 7.80
CA TRP A 97 4.88 -3.54 7.09
C TRP A 97 6.17 -2.73 7.03
N ILE A 98 7.07 -3.00 7.99
CA ILE A 98 8.39 -2.37 8.10
C ILE A 98 9.45 -3.44 7.95
N LEU A 99 10.26 -3.35 6.90
CA LEU A 99 11.44 -4.21 6.74
C LEU A 99 12.63 -3.61 7.50
N PRO A 100 13.50 -4.44 8.11
CA PRO A 100 14.76 -3.98 8.66
C PRO A 100 15.60 -3.27 7.59
N PRO A 101 16.36 -2.22 7.96
CA PRO A 101 17.28 -1.60 7.02
C PRO A 101 18.35 -2.60 6.57
N GLU A 102 18.85 -2.44 5.35
CA GLU A 102 19.94 -3.28 4.83
C GLU A 102 21.26 -3.08 5.60
N ASP A 103 21.47 -1.86 6.11
CA ASP A 103 22.60 -1.50 6.97
C ASP A 103 22.16 -1.53 8.44
N ASP A 104 22.75 -2.43 9.23
CA ASP A 104 22.51 -2.59 10.67
C ASP A 104 22.88 -1.33 11.48
N HIS A 105 23.68 -0.42 10.91
CA HIS A 105 24.03 0.86 11.52
C HIS A 105 23.10 2.02 11.12
N ALA A 106 22.17 1.78 10.19
CA ALA A 106 21.21 2.79 9.79
C ALA A 106 20.31 3.19 10.98
N PRO A 107 20.00 4.49 11.15
CA PRO A 107 19.02 4.93 12.13
C PRO A 107 17.68 4.22 11.93
N ILE A 108 17.04 3.77 13.02
CA ILE A 108 15.71 3.13 12.98
C ILE A 108 14.68 3.99 12.23
N ALA A 109 14.79 5.32 12.33
CA ALA A 109 13.93 6.24 11.59
C ALA A 109 13.98 6.07 10.07
N GLN A 110 15.08 5.54 9.50
CA GLN A 110 15.18 5.24 8.07
C GLN A 110 14.31 4.03 7.67
N ALA A 111 14.15 3.05 8.55
CA ALA A 111 13.33 1.87 8.29
C ALA A 111 11.85 2.23 8.06
N VAL A 112 11.37 3.33 8.65
CA VAL A 112 9.97 3.77 8.50
C VAL A 112 9.76 4.70 7.29
N LEU A 113 10.81 5.18 6.64
CA LEU A 113 10.68 6.17 5.56
C LEU A 113 9.85 5.67 4.38
N PRO A 114 10.01 4.44 3.86
CA PRO A 114 9.18 3.97 2.73
C PRO A 114 7.69 3.94 3.09
N TRP A 115 7.36 3.48 4.30
CA TRP A 115 5.99 3.46 4.80
C TRP A 115 5.41 4.87 4.92
N LEU A 116 6.17 5.81 5.50
CA LEU A 116 5.77 7.21 5.61
C LEU A 116 5.60 7.87 4.25
N ALA A 117 6.49 7.56 3.30
CA ALA A 117 6.39 8.07 1.93
C ALA A 117 5.09 7.62 1.27
N GLY A 118 4.76 6.32 1.36
CA GLY A 118 3.50 5.80 0.84
C GLY A 118 2.26 6.45 1.48
N PHE A 119 2.29 6.63 2.81
CA PHE A 119 1.23 7.36 3.52
C PHE A 119 1.08 8.80 3.03
N ALA A 120 2.19 9.53 2.91
CA ALA A 120 2.21 10.90 2.40
C ALA A 120 1.68 10.97 0.95
N THR A 121 2.09 10.04 0.08
CA THR A 121 1.58 9.91 -1.29
C THR A 121 0.05 9.78 -1.33
N ALA A 122 -0.54 8.99 -0.43
CA ALA A 122 -2.01 8.89 -0.37
C ALA A 122 -2.67 10.22 0.02
N LEU A 123 -2.06 11.01 0.91
CA LEU A 123 -2.58 12.33 1.30
C LEU A 123 -2.40 13.39 0.22
N GLU A 124 -1.34 13.29 -0.58
CA GLU A 124 -1.13 14.17 -1.73
C GLU A 124 -2.15 13.89 -2.84
N ILE A 125 -2.42 12.62 -3.14
CA ILE A 125 -3.40 12.20 -4.16
C ILE A 125 -4.84 12.45 -3.66
N PHE A 126 -5.11 12.17 -2.38
CA PHE A 126 -6.41 12.36 -1.74
C PHE A 126 -6.28 13.35 -0.57
N PRO A 127 -6.47 14.66 -0.80
CA PRO A 127 -6.17 15.69 0.19
C PRO A 127 -7.28 15.93 1.21
N ALA A 128 -8.35 15.11 1.23
CA ALA A 128 -9.52 15.41 2.04
C ALA A 128 -9.23 15.35 3.55
N LEU A 129 -8.34 14.45 3.99
CA LEU A 129 -7.89 14.41 5.38
C LEU A 129 -7.11 15.68 5.78
N MET A 130 -6.26 16.19 4.89
CA MET A 130 -5.44 17.38 5.13
C MET A 130 -6.25 18.68 5.15
N ALA A 131 -7.49 18.65 4.68
CA ALA A 131 -8.39 19.80 4.62
C ALA A 131 -9.37 19.87 5.81
N LEU A 132 -9.24 19.00 6.81
CA LEU A 132 -10.04 19.01 8.04
C LEU A 132 -9.64 20.11 9.03
#